data_AF-A0A7I7T8W3-F1
#
_entry.id   AF-A0A7I7T8W3-F1
#
_cell.length_a   1.000
_cell.length_b   1.000
_cell.length_c   1.000
_cell.angle_alpha   90.00
_cell.angle_beta   90.00
_cell.angle_gamma   90.00
#
_symmetry.space_group_name_H-M   'P 1'
#
loop_
_entity.id
_entity.type
_entity.pdbx_description
1 polymer ?
#
loop_
_entity_poly.entity_id
_entity_poly.type
_entity_poly.pdbx_seq_one_letter_code
_entity_poly.pdbx_strand_id
1 'polypeptide(L)'
;MTTEADRLARQASERLEPAYVLLDRIAGEVLRSRPVRAPLSEANLSGLQRLLADLVADEPLAWGMGFIAAPLIVDGLERYLAWWQRQNTRVARLRLNFDPTSVDVYDYLQMDWFQLPQRGQARVAYGPYVDYSGSDMYTVTAAVPVVADGVFLGVAGADLVVGEIERRLLEVLHGTTADAVIVNTERRVVAANTPRWIVGSRLPTMPQAGDFREVAELPLGIGWVLALADPAAG
;
A
#
# COMPACT_ATOMS: atom_id res chain seq x y z
N MET A 1 24.50 -15.80 7.76
CA MET A 1 23.49 -16.37 8.68
C MET A 1 22.30 -15.43 8.67
N THR A 2 21.10 -15.93 8.42
CA THR A 2 19.86 -15.15 8.53
C THR A 2 19.56 -14.92 10.01
N THR A 3 19.38 -13.67 10.43
CA THR A 3 19.08 -13.31 11.82
C THR A 3 17.64 -13.65 12.20
N GLU A 4 17.28 -13.55 13.49
CA GLU A 4 15.89 -13.72 13.91
C GLU A 4 15.02 -12.58 13.36
N ALA A 5 15.54 -11.35 13.38
CA ALA A 5 14.88 -10.20 12.78
C ALA A 5 14.63 -10.39 11.28
N ASP A 6 15.60 -10.90 10.51
CA ASP A 6 15.43 -11.18 9.07
C ASP A 6 14.31 -12.19 8.80
N ARG A 7 14.21 -13.24 9.64
CA ARG A 7 13.17 -14.26 9.52
C ARG A 7 11.79 -13.65 9.80
N LEU A 8 11.66 -12.88 10.87
CA LEU A 8 10.40 -12.23 11.23
C LEU A 8 10.00 -11.15 10.22
N ALA A 9 10.94 -10.36 9.72
CA ALA A 9 10.69 -9.33 8.70
C ALA A 9 10.14 -9.96 7.42
N ARG A 10 10.70 -11.09 6.98
CA ARG A 10 10.18 -11.84 5.84
C ARG A 10 8.78 -12.39 6.08
N GLN A 11 8.55 -13.03 7.23
CA GLN A 11 7.23 -13.55 7.60
C GLN A 11 6.18 -12.44 7.69
N ALA A 12 6.56 -11.27 8.22
CA ALA A 12 5.72 -10.08 8.28
C ALA A 12 5.34 -9.59 6.89
N SER A 13 6.31 -9.49 5.96
CA SER A 13 6.02 -9.12 4.57
C SER A 13 5.15 -10.15 3.84
N GLU A 14 5.35 -11.45 4.09
CA GLU A 14 4.51 -12.52 3.52
C GLU A 14 3.03 -12.36 3.92
N ARG A 15 2.71 -11.76 5.07
CA ARG A 15 1.32 -11.49 5.46
C ARG A 15 0.62 -10.42 4.62
N LEU A 16 1.39 -9.57 3.95
CA LEU A 16 0.90 -8.51 3.07
C LEU A 16 0.99 -8.89 1.58
N GLU A 17 1.74 -9.94 1.24
CA GLU A 17 1.92 -10.42 -0.14
C GLU A 17 0.59 -10.68 -0.89
N PRO A 18 -0.48 -11.22 -0.27
CA PRO A 18 -1.75 -11.40 -0.97
C PRO A 18 -2.29 -10.11 -1.61
N ALA A 19 -2.11 -8.94 -0.96
CA ALA A 19 -2.51 -7.67 -1.55
C ALA A 19 -1.71 -7.36 -2.82
N TYR A 20 -0.38 -7.55 -2.81
CA TYR A 20 0.47 -7.31 -3.97
C TYR A 20 0.17 -8.26 -5.14
N VAL A 21 -0.16 -9.52 -4.86
CA VAL A 21 -0.62 -10.47 -5.89
C VAL A 21 -1.89 -9.95 -6.59
N LEU A 22 -2.82 -9.34 -5.84
CA LEU A 22 -4.00 -8.70 -6.43
C LEU A 22 -3.64 -7.46 -7.24
N LEU A 23 -2.69 -6.65 -6.77
CA LEU A 23 -2.19 -5.48 -7.52
C LEU A 23 -1.53 -5.89 -8.85
N ASP A 24 -0.74 -6.96 -8.85
CA ASP A 24 -0.13 -7.51 -10.08
C ASP A 24 -1.20 -8.01 -11.05
N ARG A 25 -2.30 -8.61 -10.53
CA ARG A 25 -3.45 -9.01 -11.34
C ARG A 25 -4.17 -7.81 -11.97
N ILE A 26 -4.34 -6.73 -11.21
CA ILE A 26 -4.92 -5.45 -11.68
C ILE A 26 -4.02 -4.86 -12.77
N ALA A 27 -2.71 -4.75 -12.52
CA ALA A 27 -1.73 -4.25 -13.49
C ALA A 27 -1.76 -5.06 -14.79
N GLY A 28 -1.78 -6.40 -14.68
CA GLY A 28 -1.89 -7.28 -15.83
C GLY A 28 -3.19 -7.09 -16.64
N GLU A 29 -4.31 -6.80 -15.98
CA GLU A 29 -5.58 -6.51 -16.67
C GLU A 29 -5.57 -5.17 -17.40
N VAL A 30 -4.95 -4.13 -16.81
CA VAL A 30 -4.72 -2.84 -17.50
C VAL A 30 -3.90 -3.08 -18.77
N LEU A 31 -2.81 -3.85 -18.68
CA LEU A 31 -1.96 -4.16 -19.83
C LEU A 31 -2.70 -4.91 -20.93
N ARG A 32 -3.54 -5.90 -20.58
CA ARG A 32 -4.39 -6.65 -21.54
C ARG A 32 -5.48 -5.79 -22.18
N SER A 33 -5.94 -4.76 -21.48
CA SER A 33 -7.00 -3.87 -21.95
C SER A 33 -6.50 -2.86 -23.00
N ARG A 34 -5.18 -2.72 -23.17
CA ARG A 34 -4.58 -1.78 -24.13
C ARG A 34 -4.90 -2.20 -25.57
N PRO A 35 -5.48 -1.30 -26.39
CA PRO A 35 -5.60 -1.54 -27.81
C PRO A 35 -4.23 -1.43 -28.51
N VAL A 36 -4.04 -2.21 -29.58
CA VAL A 36 -2.74 -2.30 -30.30
C VAL A 36 -2.46 -1.05 -31.16
N ARG A 37 -3.51 -0.39 -31.67
CA ARG A 37 -3.40 0.71 -32.67
C ARG A 37 -4.29 1.91 -32.34
N ALA A 38 -4.69 2.06 -31.08
CA ALA A 38 -5.51 3.18 -30.62
C ALA A 38 -5.04 3.65 -29.24
N PRO A 39 -5.42 4.86 -28.81
CA PRO A 39 -5.30 5.27 -27.41
C PRO A 39 -6.11 4.37 -26.48
N LEU A 40 -5.67 4.22 -25.23
CA LEU A 40 -6.44 3.53 -24.19
C LEU A 40 -7.63 4.40 -23.80
N SER A 41 -8.85 3.90 -23.95
CA SER A 41 -10.07 4.58 -23.51
C SER A 41 -10.64 3.95 -22.24
N GLU A 42 -11.49 4.68 -21.52
CA GLU A 42 -12.22 4.11 -20.38
C GLU A 42 -13.08 2.90 -20.77
N ALA A 43 -13.61 2.87 -22.00
CA ALA A 43 -14.40 1.74 -22.49
C ALA A 43 -13.58 0.43 -22.55
N ASN A 44 -12.28 0.54 -22.87
CA ASN A 44 -11.38 -0.61 -22.87
C ASN A 44 -11.19 -1.20 -21.46
N LEU A 45 -11.33 -0.38 -20.41
CA LEU A 45 -11.15 -0.77 -19.01
C LEU A 45 -12.41 -1.39 -18.38
N SER A 46 -13.49 -1.62 -19.14
CA SER A 46 -14.72 -2.21 -18.57
C SER A 46 -14.51 -3.60 -17.94
N GLY A 47 -13.57 -4.40 -18.46
CA GLY A 47 -13.15 -5.67 -17.86
C GLY A 47 -12.48 -5.48 -16.50
N LEU A 48 -11.55 -4.53 -16.42
CA LEU A 48 -10.92 -4.11 -15.17
C LEU A 48 -11.94 -3.65 -14.13
N GLN A 49 -12.94 -2.85 -14.50
CA GLN A 49 -13.94 -2.34 -13.57
C GLN A 49 -14.75 -3.48 -12.89
N ARG A 50 -15.09 -4.53 -13.64
CA ARG A 50 -15.75 -5.73 -13.08
C ARG A 50 -14.81 -6.49 -12.15
N LEU A 51 -13.57 -6.72 -12.60
CA LEU A 51 -12.54 -7.36 -11.78
C LEU A 51 -12.36 -6.65 -10.43
N LEU A 52 -12.27 -5.31 -10.43
CA LEU A 52 -12.07 -4.54 -9.20
C LEU A 52 -13.22 -4.69 -8.21
N ALA A 53 -14.47 -4.73 -8.69
CA ALA A 53 -15.64 -4.92 -7.83
C ALA A 53 -15.59 -6.29 -7.13
N ASP A 54 -15.22 -7.35 -7.85
CA ASP A 54 -15.10 -8.71 -7.30
C ASP A 54 -13.93 -8.79 -6.29
N LEU A 55 -12.76 -8.26 -6.65
CA LEU A 55 -11.58 -8.29 -5.78
C LEU A 55 -11.81 -7.57 -4.45
N VAL A 56 -12.42 -6.38 -4.48
CA VAL A 56 -12.70 -5.60 -3.28
C VAL A 56 -13.78 -6.27 -2.41
N ALA A 57 -14.71 -7.03 -3.00
CA ALA A 57 -15.68 -7.79 -2.22
C ALA A 57 -14.98 -8.91 -1.43
N ASP A 58 -14.08 -9.63 -2.10
CA ASP A 58 -13.46 -10.87 -1.59
C ASP A 58 -12.26 -10.64 -0.66
N GLU A 59 -11.47 -9.57 -0.84
CA GLU A 59 -10.25 -9.33 -0.05
C GLU A 59 -10.55 -8.51 1.22
N PRO A 60 -10.42 -9.08 2.43
CA PRO A 60 -10.73 -8.35 3.67
C PRO A 60 -9.66 -7.34 4.07
N LEU A 61 -8.41 -7.51 3.61
CA LEU A 61 -7.32 -6.57 3.93
C LEU A 61 -7.52 -5.22 3.23
N ALA A 62 -8.14 -5.23 2.06
CA ALA A 62 -8.33 -4.06 1.23
C ALA A 62 -9.69 -3.41 1.50
N TRP A 63 -9.65 -2.14 1.87
CA TRP A 63 -10.83 -1.29 1.88
C TRP A 63 -11.25 -0.89 0.47
N GLY A 64 -10.26 -0.56 -0.36
CA GLY A 64 -10.44 -0.26 -1.77
C GLY A 64 -9.23 -0.65 -2.59
N MET A 65 -9.44 -0.88 -3.88
CA MET A 65 -8.40 -1.21 -4.85
C MET A 65 -8.73 -0.61 -6.20
N GLY A 66 -7.70 -0.35 -7.00
CA GLY A 66 -7.91 0.23 -8.30
C GLY A 66 -6.68 0.42 -9.16
N PHE A 67 -6.93 1.04 -10.29
CA PHE A 67 -5.93 1.61 -11.16
C PHE A 67 -6.11 3.13 -11.20
N ILE A 68 -5.00 3.85 -11.10
CA ILE A 68 -4.95 5.28 -11.29
C ILE A 68 -3.89 5.61 -12.31
N ALA A 69 -4.30 6.33 -13.35
CA ALA A 69 -3.48 6.52 -14.53
C ALA A 69 -2.50 7.67 -14.35
N ALA A 70 -1.34 7.57 -14.99
CA ALA A 70 -0.51 8.74 -15.26
C ALA A 70 -1.25 9.73 -16.18
N PRO A 71 -0.86 11.02 -16.17
CA PRO A 71 -1.59 12.02 -16.94
C PRO A 71 -1.69 11.66 -18.42
N LEU A 72 -2.87 11.90 -19.01
CA LEU A 72 -3.16 11.72 -20.43
C LEU A 72 -3.01 10.28 -20.97
N ILE A 73 -2.87 9.27 -20.09
CA ILE A 73 -2.81 7.86 -20.51
C ILE A 73 -4.18 7.35 -20.96
N VAL A 74 -5.26 7.81 -20.32
CA VAL A 74 -6.63 7.51 -20.75
C VAL A 74 -7.12 8.63 -21.66
N ASP A 75 -7.54 8.27 -22.86
CA ASP A 75 -7.84 9.19 -23.95
C ASP A 75 -8.84 10.27 -23.52
N GLY A 76 -8.47 11.53 -23.80
CA GLY A 76 -9.27 12.70 -23.45
C GLY A 76 -9.32 13.06 -21.96
N LEU A 77 -8.56 12.38 -21.08
CA LEU A 77 -8.60 12.62 -19.63
C LEU A 77 -7.21 12.97 -19.08
N GLU A 78 -7.10 14.17 -18.50
CA GLU A 78 -5.89 14.62 -17.79
C GLU A 78 -5.59 13.75 -16.57
N ARG A 79 -6.64 13.32 -15.87
CA ARG A 79 -6.57 12.46 -14.68
C ARG A 79 -7.63 11.37 -14.78
N TYR A 80 -7.27 10.14 -14.42
CA TYR A 80 -8.18 9.01 -14.47
C TYR A 80 -8.02 8.08 -13.27
N LEU A 81 -9.16 7.69 -12.69
CA LEU A 81 -9.26 6.76 -11.58
C LEU A 81 -10.34 5.70 -11.86
N ALA A 82 -9.91 4.45 -11.84
CA ALA A 82 -10.77 3.27 -11.74
C ALA A 82 -10.52 2.64 -10.37
N TRP A 83 -11.22 3.10 -9.34
CA TRP A 83 -11.05 2.64 -7.97
C TRP A 83 -12.38 2.24 -7.36
N TRP A 84 -12.44 1.05 -6.77
CA TRP A 84 -13.61 0.54 -6.07
C TRP A 84 -13.26 0.39 -4.61
N GLN A 85 -14.21 0.71 -3.74
CA GLN A 85 -14.05 0.58 -2.30
C GLN A 85 -15.33 0.13 -1.64
N ARG A 86 -15.18 -0.41 -0.42
CA ARG A 86 -16.30 -0.77 0.44
C ARG A 86 -17.05 0.51 0.84
N GLN A 87 -18.37 0.45 0.73
CA GLN A 87 -19.31 1.46 1.19
C GLN A 87 -20.46 0.74 1.90
N ASN A 88 -20.42 0.74 3.24
CA ASN A 88 -21.31 -0.07 4.07
C ASN A 88 -21.28 -1.55 3.67
N THR A 89 -22.40 -2.12 3.23
CA THR A 89 -22.54 -3.52 2.81
C THR A 89 -22.30 -3.74 1.31
N ARG A 90 -21.89 -2.70 0.57
CA ARG A 90 -21.71 -2.74 -0.89
C ARG A 90 -20.30 -2.35 -1.28
N VAL A 91 -19.95 -2.69 -2.51
CA VAL A 91 -18.73 -2.22 -3.17
C VAL A 91 -19.15 -1.22 -4.24
N ALA A 92 -18.51 -0.06 -4.28
CA ALA A 92 -18.87 1.02 -5.19
C ALA A 92 -17.63 1.73 -5.74
N ARG A 93 -17.77 2.34 -6.92
CA ARG A 93 -16.72 3.13 -7.52
C ARG A 93 -16.51 4.42 -6.74
N LEU A 94 -15.27 4.69 -6.35
CA LEU A 94 -14.86 5.96 -5.78
C LEU A 94 -14.88 7.06 -6.86
N ARG A 95 -15.42 8.22 -6.51
CA ARG A 95 -15.47 9.41 -7.36
C ARG A 95 -14.79 10.55 -6.61
N LEU A 96 -13.73 11.08 -7.21
CA LEU A 96 -12.92 12.16 -6.63
C LEU A 96 -13.01 13.40 -7.50
N ASN A 97 -12.83 14.58 -6.90
CA ASN A 97 -12.69 15.82 -7.63
C ASN A 97 -11.25 15.99 -8.12
N PHE A 98 -11.06 16.18 -9.42
CA PHE A 98 -9.75 16.39 -10.03
C PHE A 98 -9.55 17.81 -10.57
N ASP A 99 -10.52 18.71 -10.36
CA ASP A 99 -10.41 20.11 -10.77
C ASP A 99 -9.30 20.82 -9.95
N PRO A 100 -8.19 21.25 -10.59
CA PRO A 100 -7.07 21.88 -9.89
C PRO A 100 -7.40 23.25 -9.29
N THR A 101 -8.53 23.84 -9.67
CA THR A 101 -9.01 25.13 -9.13
C THR A 101 -9.88 24.95 -7.89
N SER A 102 -10.28 23.71 -7.58
CA SER A 102 -11.14 23.43 -6.44
C SER A 102 -10.34 23.26 -5.14
N VAL A 103 -10.96 23.66 -4.03
CA VAL A 103 -10.38 23.50 -2.67
C VAL A 103 -10.37 22.05 -2.19
N ASP A 104 -11.23 21.20 -2.76
CA ASP A 104 -11.34 19.77 -2.45
C ASP A 104 -10.67 18.89 -3.53
N VAL A 105 -9.73 19.46 -4.30
CA VAL A 105 -8.99 18.72 -5.33
C VAL A 105 -8.23 17.53 -4.73
N TYR A 106 -8.41 16.37 -5.34
CA TYR A 106 -7.59 15.20 -5.09
C TYR A 106 -6.39 15.17 -6.04
N ASP A 107 -5.26 15.73 -5.59
CA ASP A 107 -4.03 15.74 -6.38
C ASP A 107 -3.11 14.54 -6.07
N TYR A 108 -3.49 13.39 -6.60
CA TYR A 108 -2.72 12.15 -6.45
C TYR A 108 -1.32 12.22 -7.06
N LEU A 109 -1.07 13.14 -8.01
CA LEU A 109 0.25 13.27 -8.63
C LEU A 109 1.30 13.80 -7.65
N GLN A 110 0.87 14.44 -6.56
CA GLN A 110 1.73 14.90 -5.47
C GLN A 110 1.91 13.87 -4.35
N MET A 111 1.21 12.74 -4.41
CA MET A 111 1.24 11.75 -3.34
C MET A 111 2.40 10.76 -3.52
N ASP A 112 3.11 10.45 -2.44
CA ASP A 112 4.28 9.58 -2.47
C ASP A 112 3.95 8.16 -2.95
N TRP A 113 2.77 7.64 -2.61
CA TRP A 113 2.34 6.32 -3.10
C TRP A 113 2.20 6.26 -4.63
N PHE A 114 2.04 7.41 -5.30
CA PHE A 114 2.04 7.53 -6.77
C PHE A 114 3.44 7.86 -7.31
N GLN A 115 4.15 8.79 -6.68
CA GLN A 115 5.46 9.24 -7.14
C GLN A 115 6.55 8.18 -6.97
N LEU A 116 6.49 7.35 -5.93
CA LEU A 116 7.49 6.30 -5.69
C LEU A 116 7.50 5.27 -6.84
N PRO A 117 6.36 4.67 -7.26
CA PRO A 117 6.37 3.76 -8.40
C PRO A 117 6.71 4.46 -9.71
N GLN A 118 6.29 5.72 -9.89
CA GLN A 118 6.66 6.53 -11.05
C GLN A 118 8.19 6.74 -11.14
N ARG A 119 8.89 6.84 -10.00
CA ARG A 119 10.36 6.95 -9.91
C ARG A 119 11.08 5.61 -9.99
N GLY A 120 10.35 4.51 -10.23
CA GLY A 120 10.92 3.18 -10.44
C GLY A 120 10.81 2.23 -9.25
N GLN A 121 10.09 2.61 -8.19
CA GLN A 121 9.87 1.70 -7.06
C GLN A 121 8.92 0.56 -7.46
N ALA A 122 9.39 -0.68 -7.36
CA ALA A 122 8.60 -1.84 -7.80
C ALA A 122 7.39 -2.14 -6.89
N ARG A 123 7.51 -1.83 -5.59
CA ARG A 123 6.50 -2.10 -4.56
C ARG A 123 6.55 -1.00 -3.50
N VAL A 124 5.38 -0.54 -3.09
CA VAL A 124 5.20 0.54 -2.12
C VAL A 124 4.14 0.17 -1.10
N ALA A 125 4.38 0.49 0.18
CA ALA A 125 3.44 0.37 1.31
C ALA A 125 3.32 1.70 2.06
N TYR A 126 2.88 2.77 1.40
CA TYR A 126 2.95 4.11 1.97
C TYR A 126 1.93 4.31 3.10
N GLY A 127 2.37 4.95 4.19
CA GLY A 127 1.55 5.18 5.38
C GLY A 127 2.08 4.43 6.61
N PRO A 128 1.28 4.34 7.68
CA PRO A 128 -0.15 4.66 7.72
C PRO A 128 -0.47 6.17 7.77
N TYR A 129 -1.54 6.61 7.09
CA TYR A 129 -2.05 7.99 7.08
C TYR A 129 -3.58 8.01 6.99
N VAL A 130 -4.21 9.16 7.27
CA VAL A 130 -5.67 9.32 7.09
C VAL A 130 -5.92 9.88 5.68
N ASP A 131 -6.66 9.13 4.87
CA ASP A 131 -7.01 9.52 3.50
C ASP A 131 -8.38 10.21 3.46
N TYR A 132 -8.43 11.47 3.90
CA TYR A 132 -9.67 12.24 4.07
C TYR A 132 -10.52 12.40 2.82
N SER A 133 -9.91 12.33 1.64
CA SER A 133 -10.60 12.59 0.38
C SER A 133 -10.90 11.32 -0.42
N GLY A 134 -10.20 10.22 -0.16
CA GLY A 134 -10.46 8.92 -0.82
C GLY A 134 -11.30 7.98 0.03
N SER A 135 -10.63 7.25 0.92
CA SER A 135 -11.26 6.22 1.77
C SER A 135 -11.94 6.76 3.03
N ASP A 136 -11.57 7.95 3.51
CA ASP A 136 -11.87 8.52 4.84
C ASP A 136 -11.43 7.60 6.00
N MET A 137 -10.40 6.79 5.73
CA MET A 137 -9.89 5.78 6.66
C MET A 137 -8.43 6.02 7.01
N TYR A 138 -8.02 5.51 8.16
CA TYR A 138 -6.62 5.33 8.49
C TYR A 138 -6.09 4.10 7.71
N THR A 139 -5.25 4.34 6.71
CA THR A 139 -4.85 3.35 5.70
C THR A 139 -3.35 3.31 5.46
N VAL A 140 -2.88 2.19 4.92
CA VAL A 140 -1.62 2.08 4.19
C VAL A 140 -1.96 1.84 2.73
N THR A 141 -1.49 2.72 1.84
CA THR A 141 -1.70 2.54 0.40
C THR A 141 -0.57 1.68 -0.16
N ALA A 142 -0.91 0.45 -0.53
CA ALA A 142 -0.05 -0.42 -1.29
C ALA A 142 -0.12 -0.07 -2.77
N ALA A 143 1.01 0.00 -3.47
CA ALA A 143 1.05 0.33 -4.89
C ALA A 143 2.16 -0.41 -5.65
N VAL A 144 1.87 -0.76 -6.90
CA VAL A 144 2.83 -1.28 -7.89
C VAL A 144 2.70 -0.51 -9.20
N PRO A 145 3.81 -0.30 -9.93
CA PRO A 145 3.77 0.45 -11.18
C PRO A 145 3.15 -0.39 -12.30
N VAL A 146 2.30 0.24 -13.11
CA VAL A 146 1.85 -0.34 -14.39
C VAL A 146 2.71 0.25 -15.49
N VAL A 147 3.58 -0.58 -16.07
CA VAL A 147 4.53 -0.14 -17.11
C VAL A 147 4.33 -0.96 -18.36
N ALA A 148 4.30 -0.29 -19.52
CA ALA A 148 4.27 -0.94 -20.81
C ALA A 148 5.32 -0.34 -21.73
N ASP A 149 6.13 -1.19 -22.36
CA ASP A 149 7.11 -0.75 -23.36
C ASP A 149 8.05 0.35 -22.81
N GLY A 150 8.38 0.29 -21.51
CA GLY A 150 9.17 1.29 -20.80
C GLY A 150 8.41 2.57 -20.38
N VAL A 151 7.13 2.68 -20.72
CA VAL A 151 6.26 3.83 -20.39
C VAL A 151 5.45 3.54 -19.13
N PHE A 152 5.55 4.45 -18.15
CA PHE A 152 4.72 4.41 -16.94
C PHE A 152 3.29 4.83 -17.26
N LEU A 153 2.35 3.89 -17.10
CA LEU A 153 0.93 4.09 -17.38
C LEU A 153 0.15 4.56 -16.16
N GLY A 154 0.70 4.39 -14.96
CA GLY A 154 0.04 4.66 -13.69
C GLY A 154 0.39 3.62 -12.62
N VAL A 155 -0.43 3.51 -11.59
CA VAL A 155 -0.27 2.53 -10.51
C VAL A 155 -1.53 1.69 -10.33
N ALA A 156 -1.32 0.40 -10.10
CA ALA A 156 -2.32 -0.45 -9.46
C ALA A 156 -2.11 -0.32 -7.95
N GLY A 157 -3.18 0.02 -7.22
CA GLY A 157 -3.09 0.34 -5.81
C GLY A 157 -4.22 -0.27 -4.98
N ALA A 158 -4.00 -0.30 -3.67
CA ALA A 158 -4.97 -0.73 -2.68
C ALA A 158 -4.81 0.06 -1.38
N ASP A 159 -5.94 0.48 -0.82
CA ASP A 159 -6.01 1.04 0.52
C ASP A 159 -6.21 -0.10 1.50
N LEU A 160 -5.17 -0.41 2.26
CA LEU A 160 -5.17 -1.49 3.24
C LEU A 160 -5.62 -0.97 4.60
N VAL A 161 -6.48 -1.72 5.27
CA VAL A 161 -7.01 -1.36 6.60
C VAL A 161 -5.90 -1.52 7.64
N VAL A 162 -5.54 -0.43 8.34
CA VAL A 162 -4.41 -0.46 9.29
C VAL A 162 -4.64 -1.47 10.42
N GLY A 163 -5.86 -1.59 10.94
CA GLY A 163 -6.17 -2.58 11.99
C GLY A 163 -5.94 -4.02 11.53
N GLU A 164 -6.23 -4.35 10.27
CA GLU A 164 -5.95 -5.68 9.73
C GLU A 164 -4.46 -5.90 9.46
N ILE A 165 -3.73 -4.86 9.03
CA ILE A 165 -2.26 -4.90 8.93
C ILE A 165 -1.67 -5.18 10.32
N GLU A 166 -2.01 -4.36 11.32
CA GLU A 166 -1.52 -4.49 12.68
C GLU A 166 -1.76 -5.90 13.22
N ARG A 167 -3.00 -6.41 13.09
CA ARG A 167 -3.37 -7.76 13.53
C ARG A 167 -2.50 -8.83 12.87
N ARG A 168 -2.34 -8.80 11.55
CA ARG A 168 -1.52 -9.78 10.80
C ARG A 168 -0.04 -9.69 11.15
N LEU A 169 0.48 -8.48 11.35
CA LEU A 169 1.88 -8.27 11.73
C LEU A 169 2.13 -8.74 13.17
N LEU A 170 1.20 -8.45 14.08
CA LEU A 170 1.27 -8.84 15.49
C LEU A 170 1.30 -10.37 15.66
N GLU A 171 0.54 -11.11 14.84
CA GLU A 171 0.61 -12.59 14.79
C GLU A 171 2.03 -13.11 14.52
N VAL A 172 2.81 -12.40 13.70
CA VAL A 172 4.22 -12.75 13.43
C VAL A 172 5.11 -12.36 14.62
N LEU A 173 4.90 -11.17 15.19
CA LEU A 173 5.69 -10.68 16.32
C LEU A 173 5.49 -11.49 17.60
N HIS A 174 4.33 -12.14 17.79
CA HIS A 174 4.11 -13.09 18.88
C HIS A 174 4.91 -14.40 18.72
N GLY A 175 5.56 -14.62 17.57
CA GLY A 175 6.43 -15.76 17.33
C GLY A 175 7.84 -15.63 17.91
N THR A 176 8.13 -14.56 18.66
CA THR A 176 9.40 -14.36 19.37
C THR A 176 9.15 -14.02 20.83
N THR A 177 10.12 -14.34 21.68
CA THR A 177 10.14 -13.93 23.10
C THR A 177 10.77 -12.56 23.31
N ALA A 178 11.39 -11.96 22.29
CA ALA A 178 11.94 -10.62 22.34
C ALA A 178 10.85 -9.56 22.22
N ASP A 179 11.12 -8.37 22.77
CA ASP A 179 10.32 -7.18 22.51
C ASP A 179 10.54 -6.78 21.04
N ALA A 180 9.47 -6.72 20.25
CA ALA A 180 9.54 -6.50 18.82
C ALA A 180 8.65 -5.32 18.37
N VAL A 181 9.15 -4.55 17.41
CA VAL A 181 8.44 -3.41 16.82
C VAL A 181 8.67 -3.34 15.31
N ILE A 182 7.61 -3.04 14.57
CA ILE A 182 7.69 -2.69 13.14
C ILE A 182 7.42 -1.20 13.00
N VAL A 183 8.31 -0.52 12.27
CA VAL A 183 8.33 0.94 12.13
C VAL A 183 8.41 1.29 10.65
N ASN A 184 7.57 2.23 10.20
CA ASN A 184 7.64 2.74 8.83
C ASN A 184 8.77 3.77 8.66
N THR A 185 8.97 4.26 7.44
CA THR A 185 10.00 5.28 7.13
C THR A 185 9.81 6.62 7.82
N GLU A 186 8.60 6.95 8.25
CA GLU A 186 8.32 8.16 9.01
C GLU A 186 8.65 8.04 10.51
N ARG A 187 9.17 6.88 10.94
CA ARG A 187 9.38 6.47 12.34
C ARG A 187 8.10 6.16 13.09
N ARG A 188 6.99 5.93 12.40
CA ARG A 188 5.72 5.55 13.05
C ARG A 188 5.70 4.07 13.34
N VAL A 189 5.30 3.72 14.56
CA VAL A 189 5.06 2.34 14.97
C VAL A 189 3.84 1.81 14.23
N VAL A 190 4.02 0.76 13.45
CA VAL A 190 2.94 0.08 12.71
C VAL A 190 2.39 -1.09 13.52
N ALA A 191 3.25 -1.84 14.21
CA ALA A 191 2.87 -2.94 15.10
C ALA A 191 3.95 -3.15 16.18
N ALA A 192 3.56 -3.59 17.37
CA ALA A 192 4.48 -3.97 18.44
C ALA A 192 3.85 -5.07 19.31
N ASN A 193 4.66 -6.01 19.83
CA ASN A 193 4.18 -7.08 20.72
C ASN A 193 4.27 -6.74 22.22
N THR A 194 4.59 -5.49 22.55
CA THR A 194 4.87 -5.02 23.90
C THR A 194 4.32 -3.60 24.09
N PRO A 195 3.89 -3.20 25.30
CA PRO A 195 3.41 -1.84 25.56
C PRO A 195 4.50 -0.77 25.49
N ARG A 196 5.79 -1.15 25.36
CA ARG A 196 6.92 -0.22 25.23
C ARG A 196 6.80 0.71 24.02
N TRP A 197 6.14 0.27 22.95
CA TRP A 197 5.93 1.05 21.74
C TRP A 197 4.45 1.07 21.37
N ILE A 198 3.88 2.28 21.35
CA ILE A 198 2.45 2.48 21.08
C ILE A 198 2.24 2.59 19.57
N VAL A 199 1.33 1.79 19.00
CA VAL A 199 0.97 1.87 17.57
C VAL A 199 0.49 3.28 17.20
N GLY A 200 0.93 3.77 16.04
CA GLY A 200 0.68 5.14 15.55
C GLY A 200 1.62 6.21 16.13
N SER A 201 2.30 5.93 17.25
CA SER A 201 3.29 6.85 17.83
C SER A 201 4.53 6.95 16.94
N ARG A 202 5.25 8.08 17.05
CA ARG A 202 6.48 8.32 16.30
C ARG A 202 7.70 8.17 17.21
N LEU A 203 8.59 7.25 16.86
CA LEU A 203 9.87 7.08 17.54
C LEU A 203 10.79 8.27 17.29
N PRO A 204 11.67 8.66 18.24
CA PRO A 204 12.57 9.80 18.06
C PRO A 204 13.60 9.60 16.93
N THR A 205 14.04 8.37 16.73
CA THR A 205 14.98 7.95 15.67
C THR A 205 14.48 6.67 15.01
N MET A 206 14.99 6.36 13.82
CA MET A 206 14.76 5.03 13.22
C MET A 206 15.50 3.97 14.04
N PRO A 207 14.93 2.77 14.23
CA PRO A 207 15.65 1.66 14.84
C PRO A 207 16.96 1.36 14.12
N GLN A 208 18.05 1.22 14.89
CA GLN A 208 19.38 0.89 14.40
C GLN A 208 20.01 -0.18 15.29
N ALA A 209 20.90 -0.99 14.71
CA ALA A 209 21.69 -1.94 15.50
C ALA A 209 22.55 -1.19 16.53
N GLY A 210 22.57 -1.69 17.76
CA GLY A 210 23.19 -1.02 18.92
C GLY A 210 22.14 -0.52 19.90
N ASP A 211 21.18 0.29 19.42
CA ASP A 211 19.99 0.68 20.21
C ASP A 211 18.99 -0.48 20.33
N PHE A 212 18.97 -1.33 19.30
CA PHE A 212 18.24 -2.58 19.23
C PHE A 212 19.22 -3.74 19.05
N ARG A 213 18.84 -4.91 19.56
CA ARG A 213 19.63 -6.14 19.46
C ARG A 213 19.79 -6.56 18.00
N GLU A 214 18.70 -6.54 17.25
CA GLU A 214 18.66 -6.87 15.81
C GLU A 214 17.69 -5.92 15.10
N VAL A 215 18.02 -5.53 13.88
CA VAL A 215 17.16 -4.72 12.99
C VAL A 215 17.23 -5.30 11.60
N ALA A 216 16.07 -5.48 10.96
CA ALA A 216 15.97 -5.97 9.59
C ALA A 216 14.95 -5.14 8.80
N GLU A 217 15.23 -4.90 7.52
CA GLU A 217 14.27 -4.27 6.61
C GLU A 217 13.20 -5.28 6.20
N LEU A 218 11.94 -4.84 6.16
CA LEU A 218 10.86 -5.60 5.54
C LEU A 218 10.97 -5.46 4.02
N PRO A 219 10.93 -6.55 3.25
CA PRO A 219 10.93 -6.53 1.78
C PRO A 219 9.61 -6.02 1.17
N LEU A 220 9.18 -4.83 1.57
CA LEU A 220 8.01 -4.10 1.05
C LEU A 220 8.41 -2.95 0.10
N GLY A 221 9.71 -2.76 -0.12
CA GLY A 221 10.27 -1.82 -1.09
C GLY A 221 10.43 -0.39 -0.59
N ILE A 222 9.99 -0.05 0.62
CA ILE A 222 10.04 1.33 1.09
C ILE A 222 10.63 1.46 2.49
N GLY A 223 11.58 0.61 2.91
CA GLY A 223 12.37 0.88 4.12
C GLY A 223 11.62 0.76 5.45
N TRP A 224 10.52 0.00 5.52
CA TRP A 224 9.97 -0.42 6.81
C TRP A 224 10.96 -1.32 7.51
N VAL A 225 11.09 -1.18 8.83
CA VAL A 225 12.04 -1.99 9.62
C VAL A 225 11.33 -2.74 10.73
N LEU A 226 11.77 -3.96 10.97
CA LEU A 226 11.50 -4.72 12.18
C LEU A 226 12.72 -4.62 13.08
N ALA A 227 12.50 -4.34 14.36
CA ALA A 227 13.55 -4.25 15.35
C ALA A 227 13.21 -5.10 16.58
N LEU A 228 14.22 -5.80 17.09
CA LEU A 228 14.15 -6.63 18.29
C LEU A 228 14.97 -5.99 19.40
N ALA A 229 14.39 -5.91 20.60
CA ALA A 229 15.07 -5.52 21.82
C ALA A 229 14.95 -6.62 22.86
N ASP A 230 15.84 -6.58 23.86
CA ASP A 230 15.67 -7.43 25.03
C ASP A 230 14.35 -7.07 25.73
N PRO A 231 13.60 -8.07 26.23
CA PRO A 231 12.37 -7.83 26.97
C PRO A 231 12.61 -6.87 28.13
N ALA A 232 11.68 -5.93 28.35
CA ALA A 232 11.70 -5.15 29.57
C ALA A 232 11.72 -6.08 30.79
N ALA A 233 12.60 -5.82 31.76
CA ALA A 233 12.55 -6.50 33.05
C ALA A 233 11.17 -6.22 33.68
N GLY A 234 10.37 -7.27 33.85
CA GLY A 234 9.02 -7.19 34.43
C GLY A 234 9.02 -6.84 35.91
#